data_AF-A0A0Q4J299-F1
#
_entry.id   AF-A0A0Q4J299-F1
#
_cell.length_a   1.000
_cell.length_b   1.000
_cell.length_c   1.000
_cell.angle_alpha   90.00
_cell.angle_beta   90.00
_cell.angle_gamma   90.00
#
_symmetry.space_group_name_H-M   'P 1'
#
loop_
_entity.id
_entity.type
_entity.pdbx_description
1 polymer ?
#
loop_
_entity_poly.entity_id
_entity_poly.type
_entity_poly.pdbx_seq_one_letter_code
_entity_poly.pdbx_strand_id
1 'polypeptide(L)'
;MMLLRDTLERFDATFVTTSDALVKRAQLSNVHIIPDCNRDTILVAARSLFQAIQIVFRERPDIVITTGALPGLFCLLAGRWAGARTVWLDSVANVEKLSSSGRAASKFASLCLTQWEHLAIGRVRFAGRLL
;
A
#
# COMPACT_ATOMS: atom_id res chain seq x y z
N MET A 1 -3.34 3.54 -12.32
CA MET A 1 -4.16 4.12 -11.22
C MET A 1 -5.46 4.72 -11.77
N MET A 2 -6.14 4.05 -12.70
CA MET A 2 -7.44 4.53 -13.24
C MET A 2 -8.60 3.57 -12.98
N LEU A 3 -8.34 2.26 -12.85
CA LEU A 3 -9.41 1.26 -12.73
C LEU A 3 -10.05 1.16 -11.33
N LEU A 4 -9.32 1.54 -10.28
CA LEU A 4 -9.82 1.48 -8.90
C LEU A 4 -10.51 2.77 -8.44
N ARG A 5 -10.38 3.89 -9.18
CA ARG A 5 -10.87 5.20 -8.74
C ARG A 5 -12.39 5.17 -8.49
N ASP A 6 -13.17 4.72 -9.47
CA ASP A 6 -14.64 4.68 -9.38
C ASP A 6 -15.13 3.75 -8.25
N THR A 7 -14.32 2.76 -7.88
CA THR A 7 -14.63 1.87 -6.74
C THR A 7 -14.32 2.57 -5.43
N LEU A 8 -13.18 3.26 -5.34
CA LEU A 8 -12.74 3.96 -4.13
C LEU A 8 -13.63 5.18 -3.80
N GLU A 9 -14.20 5.84 -4.81
CA GLU A 9 -15.13 6.97 -4.62
C GLU A 9 -16.42 6.58 -3.87
N ARG A 10 -16.74 5.28 -3.77
CA ARG A 10 -17.87 4.76 -2.98
C ARG A 10 -17.56 4.65 -1.50
N PHE A 11 -16.32 4.88 -1.09
CA PHE A 11 -15.84 4.76 0.28
C PHE A 11 -15.29 6.10 0.76
N ASP A 12 -15.25 6.28 2.09
CA ASP A 12 -14.52 7.38 2.70
C ASP A 12 -13.01 7.09 2.62
N ALA A 13 -12.41 7.51 1.51
CA ALA A 13 -11.04 7.15 1.15
C ALA A 13 -10.04 8.22 1.60
N THR A 14 -9.16 7.86 2.53
CA THR A 14 -7.94 8.61 2.86
C THR A 14 -6.75 8.04 2.09
N PHE A 15 -6.03 8.88 1.35
CA PHE A 15 -4.85 8.48 0.59
C PHE A 15 -3.56 8.72 1.37
N VAL A 16 -2.56 7.86 1.17
CA VAL A 16 -1.21 8.05 1.72
C VAL A 16 -0.19 7.87 0.61
N THR A 17 0.68 8.86 0.41
CA THR A 17 1.69 8.86 -0.66
C THR A 17 3.02 9.44 -0.20
N THR A 18 4.08 9.16 -0.94
CA THR A 18 5.40 9.77 -0.73
C THR A 18 5.65 10.97 -1.65
N SER A 19 4.77 11.23 -2.62
CA SER A 19 4.97 12.23 -3.67
C SER A 19 3.90 13.32 -3.64
N ASP A 20 4.32 14.54 -3.30
CA ASP A 20 3.49 15.75 -3.41
C ASP A 20 3.05 16.04 -4.87
N ALA A 21 3.91 15.73 -5.84
CA ALA A 21 3.59 15.88 -7.25
C ALA A 21 2.40 15.00 -7.67
N LEU A 22 2.29 13.80 -7.08
CA LEU A 22 1.18 12.89 -7.36
C LEU A 22 -0.13 13.41 -6.77
N VAL A 23 -0.10 14.02 -5.59
CA VAL A 23 -1.25 14.69 -4.97
C VAL A 23 -1.81 15.76 -5.90
N LYS A 24 -0.94 16.67 -6.36
CA LYS A 24 -1.32 17.77 -7.25
C LYS A 24 -1.88 17.27 -8.57
N ARG A 25 -1.24 16.25 -9.17
CA ARG A 25 -1.68 15.68 -10.46
C ARG A 25 -3.01 14.94 -10.35
N ALA A 26 -3.24 14.22 -9.25
CA ALA A 26 -4.45 13.42 -9.06
C ALA A 26 -5.61 14.20 -8.40
N GLN A 27 -5.37 15.45 -8.02
CA GLN A 27 -6.31 16.35 -7.32
C GLN A 27 -6.94 15.70 -6.08
N LEU A 28 -6.10 15.05 -5.26
CA LEU A 28 -6.54 14.37 -4.05
C LEU A 28 -6.78 15.38 -2.93
N SER A 29 -7.96 15.33 -2.31
CA SER A 29 -8.37 16.22 -1.22
C SER A 29 -8.02 15.67 0.17
N ASN A 30 -8.23 14.38 0.40
CA ASN A 30 -7.92 13.72 1.67
C ASN A 30 -6.65 12.87 1.56
N VAL A 31 -5.49 13.50 1.76
CA VAL A 31 -4.19 12.84 1.57
C VAL A 31 -3.17 13.19 2.65
N HIS A 32 -2.43 12.18 3.09
CA HIS A 32 -1.27 12.32 3.95
C HIS A 32 0.00 12.03 3.16
N ILE A 33 1.02 12.87 3.35
CA ILE A 33 2.34 12.67 2.73
C ILE A 33 3.29 12.12 3.78
N ILE A 34 3.88 10.95 3.51
CA ILE A 34 4.90 10.33 4.36
C ILE A 34 6.25 10.31 3.65
N PRO A 35 7.39 10.34 4.37
CA PRO A 35 8.71 10.30 3.77
C PRO A 35 8.92 9.04 2.92
N ASP A 36 9.49 9.22 1.72
CA ASP A 36 9.99 8.10 0.94
C ASP A 36 11.20 7.49 1.64
N CYS A 37 11.17 6.18 1.82
CA CYS A 37 12.24 5.47 2.50
C CYS A 37 12.48 4.11 1.86
N ASN A 38 13.72 3.65 2.03
CA ASN A 38 14.18 2.35 1.59
C ASN A 38 14.97 1.70 2.74
N ARG A 39 15.62 0.57 2.45
CA ARG A 39 16.35 -0.21 3.45
C ARG A 39 17.61 0.49 3.96
N ASP A 40 18.16 1.42 3.20
CA ASP A 40 19.41 2.10 3.49
C ASP A 40 19.17 3.39 4.30
N THR A 41 17.93 3.90 4.33
CA THR A 41 17.55 5.14 5.03
C THR A 41 16.86 4.87 6.37
N ILE A 42 17.54 4.18 7.30
CA ILE A 42 16.97 3.70 8.58
C ILE A 42 16.24 4.79 9.38
N LEU A 43 16.83 5.98 9.56
CA LEU A 43 16.21 7.08 10.30
C LEU A 43 14.93 7.59 9.62
N VAL A 44 14.96 7.68 8.28
CA VAL A 44 13.79 8.10 7.49
C VAL A 44 12.73 7.00 7.51
N ALA A 45 13.12 5.74 7.47
CA ALA A 45 12.24 4.59 7.60
C ALA A 45 11.54 4.56 8.97
N ALA A 46 12.26 4.83 10.07
CA ALA A 46 11.66 4.94 11.40
C ALA A 46 10.63 6.08 11.46
N ARG A 47 10.95 7.24 10.87
CA ARG A 47 10.02 8.37 10.78
C ARG A 47 8.79 8.06 9.92
N SER A 48 8.98 7.35 8.81
CA SER A 48 7.91 6.92 7.90
C SER A 48 6.99 5.90 8.58
N LEU A 49 7.57 4.94 9.32
CA LEU A 49 6.84 3.97 10.12
C LEU A 49 6.01 4.66 11.21
N PHE A 50 6.60 5.58 11.98
CA PHE A 50 5.88 6.29 13.03
C PHE A 50 4.70 7.09 12.48
N GLN A 51 4.89 7.79 11.35
CA GLN A 51 3.79 8.50 10.69
C GLN A 51 2.72 7.56 10.16
N ALA A 52 3.09 6.42 9.55
CA ALA A 52 2.13 5.42 9.12
C ALA A 52 1.27 4.90 10.29
N ILE A 53 1.89 4.63 11.44
CA ILE A 53 1.16 4.23 12.66
C ILE A 53 0.21 5.36 13.10
N GLN A 54 0.71 6.59 13.23
CA GLN A 54 -0.12 7.72 13.65
C GLN A 54 -1.33 7.94 12.74
N ILE A 55 -1.13 7.90 11.42
CA ILE A 55 -2.20 8.06 10.43
C ILE A 55 -3.22 6.92 10.60
N VAL A 56 -2.78 5.66 10.59
CA VAL A 56 -3.70 4.53 10.67
C VAL A 56 -4.51 4.53 11.97
N PHE A 57 -3.89 4.81 13.12
CA PHE A 57 -4.61 4.82 14.40
C PHE A 57 -5.52 6.04 14.58
N ARG A 58 -5.24 7.13 13.88
CA ARG A 58 -6.08 8.34 13.84
C ARG A 58 -7.28 8.14 12.92
N GLU A 59 -7.05 7.68 11.69
CA GLU A 59 -8.08 7.50 10.66
C GLU A 59 -8.94 6.26 10.93
N ARG A 60 -8.42 5.27 11.68
CA ARG A 60 -9.10 4.01 12.05
C ARG A 60 -9.77 3.31 10.85
N PRO A 61 -8.99 3.00 9.79
CA PRO A 61 -9.56 2.44 8.57
C PRO A 61 -10.11 1.03 8.80
N ASP A 62 -11.22 0.70 8.14
CA ASP A 62 -11.70 -0.69 8.05
C ASP A 62 -10.81 -1.54 7.13
N ILE A 63 -10.26 -0.90 6.08
CA ILE A 63 -9.46 -1.54 5.04
C ILE A 63 -8.25 -0.67 4.69
N VAL A 64 -7.06 -1.28 4.63
CA VAL A 64 -5.84 -0.65 4.10
C VAL A 64 -5.48 -1.33 2.79
N ILE A 65 -5.44 -0.57 1.69
CA ILE A 65 -4.99 -1.03 0.37
C ILE A 65 -3.67 -0.34 0.05
N THR A 66 -2.66 -1.11 -0.40
CA THR A 66 -1.39 -0.52 -0.81
C THR A 66 -0.79 -1.22 -2.02
N THR A 67 -0.17 -0.42 -2.89
CA THR A 67 0.69 -0.84 -3.99
C THR A 67 2.16 -0.43 -3.76
N GLY A 68 2.44 0.18 -2.61
CA GLY A 68 3.67 0.93 -2.35
C GLY A 68 4.82 0.06 -1.89
N ALA A 69 6.05 0.59 -1.91
CA ALA A 69 7.24 -0.09 -1.42
C ALA A 69 7.30 -0.16 0.13
N LEU A 70 8.44 0.17 0.74
CA LEU A 70 8.60 0.09 2.20
C LEU A 70 7.60 0.97 2.99
N PRO A 71 7.31 2.22 2.59
CA PRO A 71 6.28 3.04 3.26
C PRO A 71 4.88 2.41 3.19
N GLY A 72 4.52 1.83 2.05
CA GLY A 72 3.25 1.12 1.87
C GLY A 72 3.13 -0.11 2.78
N LEU A 73 4.23 -0.86 2.94
CA LEU A 73 4.31 -1.97 3.88
C LEU A 73 4.10 -1.51 5.33
N PHE A 74 4.61 -0.34 5.72
CA PHE A 74 4.38 0.20 7.06
C PHE A 74 2.91 0.52 7.32
N CYS A 75 2.21 1.15 6.38
CA CYS A 75 0.77 1.36 6.48
C CYS A 75 0.00 0.04 6.58
N LEU A 76 0.42 -0.98 5.82
CA LEU A 76 -0.18 -2.30 5.88
C LEU A 76 -0.02 -2.94 7.26
N LEU A 77 1.19 -2.90 7.83
CA LEU A 77 1.46 -3.45 9.16
C LEU A 77 0.70 -2.70 10.25
N ALA A 78 0.70 -1.36 10.19
CA ALA A 78 -0.07 -0.53 11.11
C ALA A 78 -1.57 -0.85 11.02
N GLY A 79 -2.12 -1.01 9.81
CA GLY A 79 -3.51 -1.41 9.59
C GLY A 79 -3.82 -2.75 10.24
N ARG A 80 -2.93 -3.72 10.07
CA ARG A 80 -3.05 -5.04 10.70
C ARG A 80 -3.10 -4.94 12.23
N TRP A 81 -2.26 -4.09 12.84
CA TRP A 81 -2.25 -3.85 14.28
C TRP A 81 -3.48 -3.11 14.78
N ALA A 82 -4.06 -2.24 13.96
CA ALA A 82 -5.32 -1.55 14.26
C ALA A 82 -6.56 -2.43 14.04
N GLY A 83 -6.40 -3.68 13.56
CA GLY A 83 -7.51 -4.60 13.29
C GLY A 83 -8.14 -4.47 11.90
N ALA A 84 -7.58 -3.62 11.03
CA ALA A 84 -8.06 -3.43 9.66
C ALA A 84 -7.78 -4.66 8.78
N ARG A 85 -8.63 -4.87 7.78
CA ARG A 85 -8.32 -5.80 6.68
C ARG A 85 -7.27 -5.17 5.77
N THR A 86 -6.31 -5.95 5.35
CA THR A 86 -5.15 -5.44 4.61
C THR A 86 -5.03 -6.09 3.23
N VAL A 87 -4.95 -5.27 2.20
CA VAL A 87 -4.83 -5.70 0.81
C VAL A 87 -3.52 -5.17 0.23
N TRP A 88 -2.68 -6.09 -0.22
CA TRP A 88 -1.51 -5.78 -1.02
C TRP A 88 -1.82 -6.00 -2.49
N LEU A 89 -1.57 -4.98 -3.30
CA LEU A 89 -1.69 -5.03 -4.75
C LEU A 89 -0.30 -4.93 -5.36
N ASP A 90 0.13 -5.95 -6.08
CA ASP A 90 1.43 -5.91 -6.72
C ASP A 90 1.49 -4.85 -7.83
N SER A 91 2.57 -4.08 -7.83
CA SER A 91 2.80 -3.03 -8.82
C SER A 91 3.16 -3.64 -10.17
N VAL A 92 2.75 -2.98 -11.26
CA VAL A 92 3.07 -3.37 -12.65
C VAL A 92 4.59 -3.54 -12.86
N ALA A 93 5.41 -2.82 -12.08
CA ALA A 93 6.87 -2.85 -12.16
C ALA A 93 7.52 -4.20 -11.78
N ASN A 94 6.80 -5.11 -11.09
CA ASN A 94 7.34 -6.39 -10.63
C ASN A 94 6.92 -7.54 -11.57
N VAL A 95 7.39 -7.52 -12.82
CA VAL A 95 6.98 -8.52 -13.83
C VAL A 95 7.58 -9.91 -13.56
N GLU A 96 8.82 -9.97 -13.09
CA GLU A 96 9.53 -11.26 -12.94
C GLU A 96 9.38 -11.89 -11.55
N LYS A 97 9.38 -11.07 -10.49
CA LYS A 97 9.44 -11.52 -9.10
C LYS A 97 8.77 -10.49 -8.19
N LEU A 98 8.06 -10.94 -7.16
CA LEU A 98 7.54 -10.04 -6.11
C LEU A 98 8.68 -9.22 -5.50
N SER A 99 8.46 -7.91 -5.35
CA SER A 99 9.41 -7.04 -4.63
C SER A 99 9.66 -7.57 -3.21
N SER A 100 10.76 -7.16 -2.60
CA SER A 100 11.04 -7.57 -1.22
C SER A 100 9.95 -7.14 -0.24
N SER A 101 9.34 -5.98 -0.48
CA SER A 101 8.18 -5.52 0.29
C SER A 101 6.93 -6.34 -0.04
N GLY A 102 6.72 -6.75 -1.30
CA GLY A 102 5.64 -7.65 -1.68
C GLY A 102 5.77 -9.05 -1.07
N ARG A 103 6.98 -9.59 -0.97
CA ARG A 103 7.23 -10.86 -0.25
C ARG A 103 6.92 -10.72 1.24
N ALA A 104 7.33 -9.63 1.88
CA ALA A 104 6.97 -9.36 3.27
C ALA A 104 5.45 -9.20 3.44
N ALA A 105 4.84 -8.37 2.60
CA ALA A 105 3.40 -8.11 2.59
C ALA A 105 2.60 -9.40 2.41
N SER A 106 3.00 -10.32 1.55
CA SER A 106 2.31 -11.61 1.34
C SER A 106 2.16 -12.45 2.62
N LYS A 107 3.01 -12.24 3.63
CA LYS A 107 2.94 -12.94 4.91
C LYS A 107 1.94 -12.28 5.88
N PHE A 108 1.79 -10.96 5.80
CA PHE A 108 1.02 -10.16 6.76
C PHE A 108 -0.33 -9.66 6.23
N ALA A 109 -0.44 -9.49 4.90
CA ALA A 109 -1.64 -9.03 4.23
C ALA A 109 -2.76 -10.05 4.39
N SER A 110 -3.98 -9.55 4.56
CA SER A 110 -5.20 -10.36 4.56
C SER A 110 -5.47 -10.90 3.15
N LEU A 111 -5.18 -10.09 2.13
CA LEU A 111 -5.25 -10.44 0.72
C LEU A 111 -4.03 -9.91 -0.02
N CYS A 112 -3.41 -10.73 -0.86
CA CYS A 112 -2.31 -10.32 -1.73
C CYS A 112 -2.68 -10.65 -3.18
N LEU A 113 -2.78 -9.61 -4.02
CA LEU A 113 -3.17 -9.73 -5.43
C LEU A 113 -1.98 -9.40 -6.33
N THR A 114 -1.83 -10.16 -7.41
CA THR A 114 -0.85 -9.89 -8.47
C THR A 114 -1.54 -9.83 -9.83
N GLN A 115 -0.93 -9.08 -10.74
CA GLN A 115 -1.37 -8.93 -12.13
C GLN A 115 -0.71 -9.95 -13.07
N TRP A 116 0.16 -10.81 -12.54
CA TRP A 116 0.94 -11.79 -13.29
C TRP A 116 0.65 -13.19 -12.78
N GLU A 117 0.11 -14.06 -13.65
CA GLU A 117 -0.36 -15.40 -13.26
C GLU A 117 0.77 -16.25 -12.65
N HIS A 118 1.98 -16.18 -13.23
CA HIS A 118 3.15 -16.92 -12.73
C HIS A 118 3.65 -16.47 -11.35
N LEU A 119 3.21 -15.30 -10.85
CA LEU A 119 3.53 -14.82 -9.50
C LEU A 119 2.51 -15.23 -8.44
N ALA A 120 1.41 -15.87 -8.85
CA ALA A 120 0.36 -16.36 -7.94
C ALA A 120 0.79 -17.63 -7.21
N ILE A 121 1.79 -17.50 -6.33
CA ILE A 121 2.37 -18.61 -5.56
C ILE A 121 1.97 -18.47 -4.09
N GLY A 122 1.55 -19.59 -3.47
CA GLY A 122 1.22 -19.65 -2.05
C GLY A 122 -0.02 -18.82 -1.68
N ARG A 123 0.18 -17.72 -0.94
CA ARG A 123 -0.91 -16.83 -0.47
C ARG A 123 -1.27 -15.72 -1.46
N VAL A 124 -0.50 -15.58 -2.54
CA VAL A 124 -0.74 -14.58 -3.58
C VAL A 124 -1.80 -15.11 -4.55
N ARG A 125 -2.72 -14.24 -4.99
CA ARG A 125 -3.80 -14.58 -5.92
C ARG A 125 -3.66 -13.75 -7.19
N PHE A 126 -3.79 -14.39 -8.33
CA PHE A 126 -3.87 -13.70 -9.61
C PHE A 126 -5.23 -12.99 -9.72
N ALA A 127 -5.21 -11.74 -10.18
CA ALA A 127 -6.42 -10.92 -10.33
C ALA A 127 -6.47 -10.14 -11.66
N GLY A 128 -5.57 -10.44 -12.60
CA GLY A 128 -5.50 -9.76 -13.89
C GLY A 128 -5.12 -8.28 -13.77
N ARG A 129 -5.63 -7.43 -14.68
CA ARG A 129 -5.26 -6.01 -14.76
C ARG A 129 -6.02 -5.20 -13.71
N LEU A 130 -5.32 -4.80 -12.65
CA LEU A 130 -5.88 -4.05 -11.51
C LEU A 130 -5.43 -2.58 -11.44
N LEU A 131 -4.30 -2.23 -12.06
CA LEU A 131 -3.68 -0.90 -11.95
C LEU A 131 -3.67 -0.13 -13.27
#